data_AF-A0A850MVI6-F1
#
_entry.id   AF-A0A850MVI6-F1
#
_cell.length_a   1.000
_cell.length_b   1.000
_cell.length_c   1.000
_cell.angle_alpha   90.00
_cell.angle_beta   90.00
_cell.angle_gamma   90.00
#
_symmetry.space_group_name_H-M   'P 1'
#
loop_
_entity.id
_entity.type
_entity.pdbx_description
1 polymer ?
#
loop_
_entity_poly.entity_id
_entity_poly.type
_entity_poly.pdbx_seq_one_letter_code
_entity_poly.pdbx_strand_id
1 'polypeptide(L)'
;MVRRVQKKGWSVTLAASVLGFSRISYYKIQHTIETRGLMGLMPKKRGPKHATKITDAVLAFIDESLEKTPGLSSPKLKTLLATELGLDVHKRTIERALQRKKKLQRKTPDGPRGKP
;
A
#
# COMPACT_ATOMS: atom_id res chain seq x y z
N MET A 1 -15.46 22.45 -12.72
CA MET A 1 -14.88 22.95 -13.98
C MET A 1 -15.68 22.47 -15.20
N VAL A 2 -15.72 21.16 -15.48
CA VAL A 2 -16.42 20.57 -16.65
C VAL A 2 -17.86 21.07 -16.83
N ARG A 3 -18.67 21.01 -15.76
CA ARG A 3 -20.05 21.54 -15.78
C ARG A 3 -20.13 23.03 -16.16
N ARG A 4 -19.19 23.88 -15.72
CA ARG A 4 -19.23 25.32 -16.05
C ARG A 4 -18.95 25.56 -17.53
N VAL A 5 -18.03 24.79 -18.13
CA VAL A 5 -17.78 24.84 -19.57
C VAL A 5 -19.00 24.34 -20.35
N GLN A 6 -19.52 23.15 -20.00
CA GLN A 6 -20.59 22.51 -20.77
C GLN A 6 -21.99 23.10 -20.56
N LYS A 7 -22.32 23.60 -19.36
CA LYS A 7 -23.68 24.09 -19.03
C LYS A 7 -23.76 25.60 -18.86
N LYS A 8 -22.64 26.29 -18.69
CA LYS A 8 -22.61 27.75 -18.52
C LYS A 8 -21.80 28.47 -19.62
N GLY A 9 -21.30 27.75 -20.61
CA GLY A 9 -20.58 28.34 -21.76
C GLY A 9 -19.22 28.97 -21.41
N TRP A 10 -18.65 28.65 -20.25
CA TRP A 10 -17.35 29.21 -19.88
C TRP A 10 -16.24 28.68 -20.78
N SER A 11 -15.24 29.50 -21.10
CA SER A 11 -14.02 28.98 -21.73
C SER A 11 -13.28 28.03 -20.77
N VAL A 12 -12.58 27.03 -21.33
CA VAL A 12 -11.76 26.08 -20.55
C VAL A 12 -10.73 26.83 -19.71
N THR A 13 -10.09 27.86 -20.28
CA THR A 13 -9.09 28.70 -19.61
C THR A 13 -9.66 29.37 -18.37
N LEU A 14 -10.81 30.04 -18.49
CA LEU A 14 -11.45 30.75 -17.39
C LEU A 14 -11.89 29.77 -16.31
N ALA A 15 -12.50 28.66 -16.70
CA ALA A 15 -12.96 27.66 -15.74
C ALA A 15 -11.79 27.02 -14.98
N ALA A 16 -10.65 26.78 -15.63
CA ALA A 16 -9.45 26.25 -15.00
C ALA A 16 -8.84 27.25 -14.02
N SER A 17 -8.63 28.50 -14.45
CA SER A 17 -8.02 29.54 -13.60
C SER A 17 -8.85 29.83 -12.34
N VAL A 18 -10.16 30.05 -12.49
CA VAL A 18 -11.06 30.39 -11.36
C VAL A 18 -11.15 29.26 -10.33
N LEU A 19 -11.02 28.00 -10.75
CA LEU A 19 -11.08 26.85 -9.85
C LEU A 19 -9.70 26.39 -9.35
N GLY A 20 -8.62 27.09 -9.70
CA GLY A 20 -7.25 26.75 -9.26
C GLY A 20 -6.68 25.48 -9.90
N PHE A 21 -7.09 25.15 -11.13
CA PHE A 21 -6.60 23.98 -11.86
C PHE A 21 -5.86 24.39 -13.15
N SER A 22 -5.04 23.48 -13.67
CA SER A 22 -4.47 23.61 -15.01
C SER A 22 -5.50 23.29 -16.10
N ARG A 23 -5.29 23.80 -17.32
CA ARG A 23 -6.06 23.38 -18.51
C ARG A 23 -5.94 21.87 -18.76
N ILE A 24 -4.78 21.26 -18.48
CA ILE A 24 -4.57 19.80 -18.63
C ILE A 24 -5.51 19.03 -17.70
N SER A 25 -5.70 19.51 -16.46
CA SER A 25 -6.65 18.90 -15.53
C SER A 25 -8.08 18.89 -16.07
N TYR A 26 -8.48 19.92 -16.84
CA TYR A 26 -9.80 19.94 -17.48
C TYR A 26 -9.98 18.77 -18.43
N TYR A 27 -9.09 18.61 -19.40
CA TYR A 27 -9.21 17.55 -20.39
C TYR A 27 -9.12 16.16 -19.75
N LYS A 28 -8.27 15.97 -18.74
CA LYS A 28 -8.20 14.71 -17.98
C LYS A 28 -9.52 14.40 -17.28
N ILE A 29 -10.12 15.38 -16.60
CA ILE A 29 -11.39 15.21 -15.89
C ILE A 29 -12.53 14.97 -16.88
N GLN A 30 -12.60 15.75 -17.96
CA GLN A 30 -13.59 15.58 -19.02
C GLN A 30 -13.54 14.17 -19.62
N HIS A 31 -12.37 13.75 -20.09
CA HIS A 31 -12.15 12.42 -20.66
C HIS A 31 -12.50 11.31 -19.65
N THR A 32 -12.17 11.50 -18.37
CA THR A 32 -12.50 10.53 -17.32
C THR A 32 -14.01 10.41 -17.09
N ILE A 33 -14.73 11.54 -17.10
CA ILE A 33 -16.20 11.54 -16.99
C ILE A 33 -16.83 10.90 -18.23
N GLU A 34 -16.33 11.20 -19.43
CA GLU A 34 -16.87 10.65 -20.69
C GLU A 34 -16.67 9.13 -20.78
N THR A 35 -15.52 8.63 -20.33
CA THR A 35 -15.17 7.20 -20.44
C THR A 35 -15.65 6.34 -19.27
N ARG A 36 -15.76 6.90 -18.06
CA ARG A 36 -16.05 6.13 -16.83
C ARG A 36 -17.17 6.73 -15.98
N GLY A 37 -17.86 7.74 -16.49
CA GLY A 37 -18.84 8.50 -15.72
C GLY A 37 -18.22 9.22 -14.51
N LEU A 38 -19.08 9.69 -13.60
CA LEU A 38 -18.64 10.34 -12.36
C LEU A 38 -17.81 9.41 -11.47
N MET A 39 -18.06 8.10 -11.52
CA MET A 39 -17.29 7.09 -10.77
C MET A 39 -15.82 7.06 -11.16
N GLY A 40 -15.48 7.46 -12.39
CA GLY A 40 -14.10 7.58 -12.84
C GLY A 40 -13.25 8.58 -12.04
N LEU A 41 -13.89 9.54 -11.35
CA LEU A 41 -13.22 10.55 -10.52
C LEU A 41 -12.98 10.07 -9.08
N MET A 42 -13.48 8.90 -8.70
CA MET A 42 -13.24 8.35 -7.37
C MET A 42 -11.76 8.03 -7.16
N PRO A 43 -11.22 8.28 -5.95
CA PRO A 43 -9.86 7.89 -5.61
C PRO A 43 -9.66 6.39 -5.84
N LYS A 44 -8.64 6.04 -6.63
CA LYS A 44 -8.21 4.64 -6.77
C LYS A 44 -7.53 4.16 -5.49
N LYS A 45 -7.40 2.84 -5.32
CA LYS A 45 -6.54 2.26 -4.27
C LYS A 45 -5.18 2.97 -4.31
N ARG A 46 -4.83 3.62 -3.20
CA ARG A 46 -3.49 4.20 -2.99
C ARG A 46 -2.45 3.09 -3.19
N GLY A 47 -1.25 3.48 -3.63
CA GLY A 47 -0.14 2.57 -3.94
C GLY A 47 0.17 1.56 -2.83
N PRO A 48 1.07 0.59 -3.10
CA PRO A 48 1.33 -0.54 -2.21
C PRO A 48 1.53 -0.09 -0.77
N LYS A 49 0.65 -0.55 0.14
CA LYS A 49 0.66 -0.19 1.56
C LYS A 49 1.61 -1.05 2.40
N HIS A 50 2.33 -1.96 1.76
CA HIS A 50 3.09 -3.02 2.43
C HIS A 50 4.53 -3.06 1.91
N ALA A 51 5.44 -3.54 2.76
CA ALA A 51 6.82 -3.76 2.38
C ALA A 51 6.88 -4.78 1.24
N THR A 52 7.59 -4.44 0.17
CA THR A 52 7.75 -5.30 -1.02
C THR A 52 8.86 -6.33 -0.85
N LYS A 53 9.84 -6.07 0.03
CA LYS A 53 11.03 -6.92 0.24
C LYS A 53 10.83 -8.04 1.26
N ILE A 54 9.90 -7.90 2.20
CA ILE A 54 9.61 -8.95 3.19
C ILE A 54 8.32 -9.63 2.77
N THR A 55 8.47 -10.67 1.97
CA THR A 55 7.39 -11.55 1.53
C THR A 55 7.09 -12.61 2.61
N ASP A 56 6.01 -13.37 2.42
CA ASP A 56 5.64 -14.45 3.35
C ASP A 56 6.74 -15.54 3.43
N ALA A 57 7.43 -15.82 2.32
CA ALA A 57 8.56 -16.75 2.30
C ALA A 57 9.75 -16.26 3.17
N VAL A 58 10.05 -14.96 3.11
CA VAL A 58 11.09 -14.35 3.96
C VAL A 58 10.68 -14.40 5.44
N LEU A 59 9.39 -14.24 5.74
CA LEU A 59 8.83 -14.39 7.08
C LEU A 59 9.02 -15.81 7.61
N ALA A 60 8.69 -16.83 6.82
CA ALA A 60 8.85 -18.23 7.20
C ALA A 60 10.31 -18.57 7.49
N PHE A 61 11.23 -18.06 6.68
CA PHE A 61 12.66 -18.22 6.90
C PHE A 61 13.17 -17.55 8.20
N ILE A 62 12.65 -16.35 8.51
CA ILE A 62 12.94 -15.69 9.79
C ILE A 62 12.43 -16.52 10.97
N ASP A 63 11.26 -17.14 10.85
CA ASP A 63 10.68 -17.99 11.90
C ASP A 63 11.53 -19.24 12.14
N GLU A 64 11.90 -19.96 11.07
CA GLU A 64 12.78 -21.12 11.16
C GLU A 64 14.12 -20.77 11.81
N SER A 65 14.67 -19.60 11.47
CA SER A 65 15.91 -19.09 12.07
C SER A 65 15.75 -18.78 13.57
N LEU A 66 14.58 -18.29 13.99
CA LEU A 66 14.28 -18.02 15.39
C LEU A 66 13.97 -19.29 16.20
N GLU A 67 13.42 -20.32 15.59
CA GLU A 67 13.23 -21.65 16.20
C GLU A 67 14.58 -22.35 16.42
N LYS A 68 15.47 -22.30 15.43
CA LYS A 68 16.83 -22.84 15.52
C LYS A 68 17.70 -22.12 16.54
N THR A 69 17.49 -20.83 16.73
CA THR A 69 18.23 -20.04 17.73
C THR A 69 17.32 -19.01 18.39
N PRO A 70 16.68 -19.40 19.51
CA PRO A 70 15.83 -18.50 20.27
C PRO A 70 16.58 -17.24 20.70
N GLY A 71 16.00 -16.07 20.45
CA GLY A 71 16.59 -14.78 20.84
C GLY A 71 17.51 -14.13 19.80
N LEU A 72 17.49 -14.58 18.52
CA LEU A 72 18.24 -13.92 17.46
C LEU A 72 17.87 -12.43 17.33
N SER A 73 18.87 -11.56 17.43
CA SER A 73 18.67 -10.11 17.33
C SER A 73 18.47 -9.66 15.87
N SER A 74 17.69 -8.60 15.65
CA SER A 74 17.38 -8.06 14.32
C SER A 74 18.61 -7.71 13.45
N PRO A 75 19.77 -7.26 13.99
CA PRO A 75 20.99 -7.10 13.19
C PRO A 75 21.56 -8.43 12.68
N LYS A 76 21.49 -9.50 13.48
CA LYS A 76 21.93 -10.84 13.05
C LYS A 76 21.00 -11.39 11.97
N LEU A 77 19.69 -11.17 12.11
CA LEU A 77 18.71 -11.50 11.05
C LEU A 77 18.98 -10.74 9.76
N LYS A 78 19.38 -9.46 9.83
CA LYS A 78 19.79 -8.72 8.63
C LYS A 78 20.97 -9.41 7.93
N THR A 79 22.02 -9.74 8.67
CA THR A 79 23.21 -10.41 8.10
C THR A 79 22.82 -11.75 7.48
N LEU A 80 22.00 -12.53 8.17
CA LEU A 80 21.54 -13.85 7.72
C LEU A 80 20.68 -13.75 6.45
N LEU A 81 19.78 -12.77 6.35
CA LEU A 81 19.00 -12.50 5.13
C LEU A 81 19.90 -12.06 3.96
N ALA A 82 20.98 -11.33 4.23
CA ALA A 82 21.93 -10.94 3.21
C ALA A 82 22.78 -12.11 2.71
N THR A 83 23.20 -13.02 3.61
CA THR A 83 24.04 -14.17 3.25
C THR A 83 23.26 -15.29 2.59
N GLU A 84 22.11 -15.66 3.15
CA GLU A 84 21.33 -16.84 2.69
C GLU A 84 20.36 -16.52 1.56
N LEU A 85 19.82 -15.29 1.52
CA LEU A 85 18.79 -14.89 0.55
C LEU A 85 19.23 -13.73 -0.37
N GLY A 86 20.46 -13.22 -0.22
CA GLY A 86 20.94 -12.06 -0.98
C GLY A 86 20.13 -10.78 -0.75
N LEU A 87 19.36 -10.71 0.34
CA LEU A 87 18.33 -9.70 0.55
C LEU A 87 18.79 -8.61 1.53
N ASP A 88 19.27 -7.48 1.01
CA ASP A 88 19.62 -6.34 1.87
C ASP A 88 18.36 -5.57 2.33
N VAL A 89 18.08 -5.70 3.62
CA VAL A 89 16.94 -5.10 4.30
C VAL A 89 17.39 -4.39 5.57
N HIS A 90 16.88 -3.19 5.78
CA HIS A 90 17.18 -2.42 6.99
C HIS A 90 16.56 -3.08 8.25
N LYS A 91 17.26 -3.00 9.40
CA LYS A 91 16.80 -3.50 10.71
C LYS A 91 15.36 -3.10 11.02
N ARG A 92 15.02 -1.83 10.77
CA ARG A 92 13.68 -1.27 11.01
C ARG A 92 12.58 -1.98 10.22
N THR A 93 12.87 -2.46 9.01
CA THR A 93 11.92 -3.18 8.18
C THR A 93 11.64 -4.57 8.76
N ILE A 94 12.68 -5.26 9.24
CA ILE A 94 12.57 -6.56 9.92
C ILE A 94 11.73 -6.42 11.20
N GLU A 95 12.05 -5.44 12.05
CA GLU A 95 11.28 -5.14 13.27
C GLU A 95 9.81 -4.87 12.97
N ARG A 96 9.52 -4.05 11.94
CA ARG A 96 8.14 -3.73 11.55
C ARG A 96 7.39 -4.96 11.03
N ALA A 97 8.06 -5.85 10.31
CA ALA A 97 7.46 -7.09 9.85
C ALA A 97 7.10 -8.02 11.03
N LEU A 98 8.01 -8.18 11.99
CA LEU A 98 7.76 -8.96 13.21
C LEU A 98 6.61 -8.35 14.05
N GLN A 99 6.60 -7.02 14.22
CA GLN A 99 5.51 -6.32 14.92
C GLN A 99 4.15 -6.50 14.21
N ARG A 100 4.12 -6.43 12.89
CA ARG A 100 2.91 -6.64 12.09
C ARG A 100 2.40 -8.07 12.25
N LYS A 101 3.30 -9.07 12.18
CA LYS A 101 2.96 -10.49 12.38
C LYS A 101 2.34 -10.70 13.77
N LYS A 102 2.97 -10.20 14.83
CA LYS A 102 2.42 -10.27 16.21
C LYS A 102 1.05 -9.63 16.34
N LYS A 103 0.82 -8.49 15.66
CA LYS A 103 -0.50 -7.83 15.64
C LYS A 103 -1.56 -8.65 14.89
N LEU A 104 -1.18 -9.35 13.82
CA LEU A 104 -2.08 -10.22 13.08
C LEU A 104 -2.45 -11.46 13.91
N GLN A 105 -1.46 -12.11 14.54
CA GLN A 105 -1.68 -13.24 15.45
C GLN A 105 -2.62 -12.89 16.62
N ARG A 106 -2.47 -11.70 17.21
CA ARG A 106 -3.38 -11.21 18.26
C ARG A 106 -4.80 -10.92 17.79
N LYS A 107 -5.03 -10.76 16.49
CA LYS A 107 -6.35 -10.46 15.91
C LYS A 107 -7.10 -11.70 15.46
N THR A 108 -6.43 -12.84 15.29
CA THR A 108 -7.08 -14.12 15.02
C THR A 108 -7.64 -14.64 16.35
N PRO A 109 -8.97 -14.74 16.54
CA PRO A 109 -9.51 -15.51 17.65
C PRO A 109 -9.17 -16.98 17.44
N ASP A 110 -8.86 -17.69 18.53
CA ASP A 110 -8.62 -19.13 18.54
C ASP A 110 -9.74 -19.94 17.85
N GLY A 111 -9.38 -21.14 17.40
CA GLY A 111 -10.16 -22.07 16.56
C GLY A 111 -11.52 -22.57 17.10
N PRO A 112 -12.06 -23.65 16.51
CA PRO A 112 -13.50 -23.82 16.29
C PRO A 112 -14.28 -23.94 17.59
N ARG A 113 -15.39 -23.19 17.69
CA ARG A 113 -16.43 -23.43 18.69
C ARG A 113 -17.01 -24.83 18.43
N GLY A 114 -16.57 -25.81 19.21
CA GLY A 114 -17.22 -27.11 19.32
C GLY A 114 -18.71 -26.88 19.61
N LYS A 115 -19.55 -27.44 18.76
CA LYS A 115 -21.00 -27.47 18.95
C LYS A 115 -21.32 -28.64 19.87
N PRO A 116 -22.10 -28.47 20.96
CA PRO A 116 -22.76 -29.60 21.59
C PRO A 116 -23.81 -30.19 20.65
#